data_AF-A0A1J0RD31-F1
#
_entry.id   AF-A0A1J0RD31-F1
#
_cell.length_a   1.000
_cell.length_b   1.000
_cell.length_c   1.000
_cell.angle_alpha   90.00
_cell.angle_beta   90.00
_cell.angle_gamma   90.00
#
_symmetry.space_group_name_H-M   'P 1'
#
loop_
_entity.id
_entity.type
_entity.pdbx_description
1 polymer ?
#
loop_
_entity_poly.entity_id
_entity_poly.type
_entity_poly.pdbx_seq_one_letter_code
_entity_poly.pdbx_strand_id
1 'polypeptide(L)'
;VWTKEAKEKIPASRQTSAAAYILLAADAALTQYLTATAEPTSGSTTIVAALQTAFKAAMFQGQLTSDSDETGCTDPTKTTAKATVCDHSNVGKSIGPDLIRLFASTSGDECTGSAGPGLRLGSATLNSVTFAAVIAECPVEQAFATAVHEGETTITAVRSMLEIKQVAATKLQVFLGKTKATSCASSGSACIEYKTYNTAKQKGMANVEWLQNLAEAASLRQQLNRGATATSTKMENLKKIKVSIDKELTRIVAEVSEKPG
;
A
#
# COMPACT_ATOMS: atom_id res chain seq x y z
N VAL A 1 -26.77 27.16 -10.29
CA VAL A 1 -26.35 28.10 -11.36
C VAL A 1 -26.96 27.68 -12.71
N TRP A 2 -26.73 26.45 -13.15
CA TRP A 2 -27.18 25.95 -14.47
C TRP A 2 -28.71 25.87 -14.68
N THR A 3 -29.47 25.48 -13.64
CA THR A 3 -30.95 25.50 -13.67
C THR A 3 -31.57 26.89 -13.79
N LYS A 4 -30.81 27.95 -13.45
CA LYS A 4 -31.28 29.34 -13.53
C LYS A 4 -31.12 29.90 -14.96
N GLU A 5 -29.95 29.70 -15.56
CA GLU A 5 -29.66 30.08 -16.96
C GLU A 5 -30.54 29.31 -17.96
N ALA A 6 -30.84 28.03 -17.69
CA ALA A 6 -31.75 27.25 -18.52
C ALA A 6 -33.19 27.77 -18.47
N LYS A 7 -33.68 28.18 -17.29
CA LYS A 7 -35.03 28.73 -17.14
C LYS A 7 -35.23 30.04 -17.90
N GLU A 8 -34.19 30.88 -17.99
CA GLU A 8 -34.24 32.16 -18.71
C GLU A 8 -34.31 31.99 -20.23
N LYS A 9 -33.79 30.88 -20.78
CA LYS A 9 -33.76 30.60 -22.22
C LYS A 9 -34.96 29.79 -22.74
N ILE A 10 -35.78 29.22 -21.85
CA ILE A 10 -36.91 28.36 -22.25
C ILE A 10 -38.21 29.16 -22.29
N PRO A 11 -38.89 29.25 -23.45
CA PRO A 11 -40.17 29.95 -23.57
C PRO A 11 -41.27 29.27 -22.75
N ALA A 12 -42.15 30.09 -22.16
CA ALA A 12 -43.15 29.69 -21.16
C ALA A 12 -44.02 28.49 -21.59
N SER A 13 -44.35 28.38 -22.88
CA SER A 13 -45.16 27.30 -23.45
C SER A 13 -44.52 25.91 -23.43
N ARG A 14 -43.20 25.81 -23.24
CA ARG A 14 -42.44 24.54 -23.21
C ARG A 14 -41.67 24.32 -21.91
N GLN A 15 -41.84 25.21 -20.93
CA GLN A 15 -41.14 25.13 -19.65
C GLN A 15 -41.39 23.81 -18.92
N THR A 16 -42.58 23.19 -19.04
CA THR A 16 -42.93 21.99 -18.28
C THR A 16 -42.17 20.74 -18.74
N SER A 17 -42.04 20.49 -20.05
CA SER A 17 -41.34 19.31 -20.58
C SER A 17 -39.82 19.50 -20.62
N ALA A 18 -39.36 20.70 -20.96
CA ALA A 18 -37.93 21.03 -20.94
C ALA A 18 -37.35 21.07 -19.52
N ALA A 19 -38.11 21.63 -18.55
CA ALA A 19 -37.67 21.61 -17.15
C ALA A 19 -37.61 20.19 -16.58
N ALA A 20 -38.55 19.30 -16.95
CA ALA A 20 -38.52 17.91 -16.49
C ALA A 20 -37.26 17.17 -16.96
N TYR A 21 -36.89 17.31 -18.24
CA TYR A 21 -35.65 16.70 -18.78
C TYR A 21 -34.39 17.27 -18.11
N ILE A 22 -34.31 18.60 -17.97
CA ILE A 22 -33.16 19.28 -17.38
C ILE A 22 -33.00 18.93 -15.89
N LEU A 23 -34.10 18.83 -15.14
CA LEU A 23 -34.07 18.42 -13.73
C LEU A 23 -33.57 16.98 -13.57
N LEU A 24 -34.06 16.05 -14.39
CA LEU A 24 -33.64 14.64 -14.32
C LEU A 24 -32.16 14.47 -14.67
N ALA A 25 -31.68 15.19 -15.68
CA ALA A 25 -30.29 15.15 -16.09
C ALA A 25 -29.36 15.86 -15.10
N ALA A 26 -29.82 16.92 -14.43
CA ALA A 26 -29.09 17.59 -13.36
C ALA A 26 -28.97 16.74 -12.09
N ASP A 27 -30.02 16.00 -11.73
CA ASP A 27 -30.00 15.07 -10.59
C ASP A 27 -29.06 13.87 -10.84
N ALA A 28 -29.11 13.31 -12.05
CA ALA A 28 -28.15 12.29 -12.49
C ALA A 28 -26.70 12.82 -12.47
N ALA A 29 -26.48 14.06 -12.91
CA ALA A 29 -25.18 14.70 -12.86
C ALA A 29 -24.72 14.96 -11.41
N LEU A 30 -25.59 15.45 -10.53
CA LEU A 30 -25.26 15.67 -9.13
C LEU A 30 -24.88 14.35 -8.44
N THR A 31 -25.64 13.30 -8.66
CA THR A 31 -25.34 11.95 -8.14
C THR A 31 -24.00 11.43 -8.67
N GLN A 32 -23.71 11.59 -9.96
CA GLN A 32 -22.42 11.19 -10.52
C GLN A 32 -21.26 12.02 -9.95
N TYR A 33 -21.45 13.33 -9.75
CA TYR A 33 -20.46 14.22 -9.17
C TYR A 33 -20.16 13.88 -7.70
N LEU A 34 -21.20 13.73 -6.87
CA LEU A 34 -21.05 13.36 -5.46
C LEU A 34 -20.36 12.00 -5.32
N THR A 35 -20.74 11.01 -6.13
CA THR A 35 -20.12 9.67 -6.09
C THR A 35 -18.76 9.58 -6.76
N ALA A 36 -18.33 10.60 -7.52
CA ALA A 36 -17.01 10.68 -8.12
C ALA A 36 -16.02 11.47 -7.24
N THR A 37 -16.52 12.31 -6.33
CA THR A 37 -15.73 13.15 -5.43
C THR A 37 -15.65 12.58 -4.01
N ALA A 38 -16.50 11.63 -3.66
CA ALA A 38 -16.39 10.88 -2.42
C ALA A 38 -15.08 10.08 -2.37
N GLU A 39 -14.34 10.24 -1.28
CA GLU A 39 -13.13 9.43 -1.04
C GLU A 39 -13.54 7.97 -0.86
N PRO A 40 -12.94 7.01 -1.60
CA PRO A 40 -13.34 5.62 -1.51
C PRO A 40 -12.93 5.05 -0.15
N THR A 41 -13.79 4.21 0.41
CA THR A 41 -13.61 3.61 1.74
C THR A 41 -13.39 2.10 1.67
N SER A 42 -12.64 1.57 2.63
CA SER A 42 -12.58 0.14 2.97
C SER A 42 -13.12 0.00 4.39
N GLY A 43 -14.34 -0.56 4.51
CA GLY A 43 -15.08 -0.56 5.77
C GLY A 43 -15.37 0.87 6.26
N SER A 44 -14.94 1.19 7.48
CA SER A 44 -15.15 2.50 8.13
C SER A 44 -14.03 3.52 7.89
N THR A 45 -12.96 3.16 7.16
CA THR A 45 -11.79 4.02 6.92
C THR A 45 -11.61 4.33 5.44
N THR A 46 -10.95 5.43 5.11
CA THR A 46 -10.61 5.73 3.72
C THR A 46 -9.56 4.73 3.23
N ILE A 47 -9.59 4.38 1.93
CA ILE A 47 -8.62 3.43 1.36
C ILE A 47 -7.20 3.96 1.51
N VAL A 48 -6.99 5.29 1.46
CA VAL A 48 -5.67 5.91 1.67
C VAL A 48 -5.16 5.67 3.09
N ALA A 49 -6.00 5.89 4.10
CA ALA A 49 -5.63 5.66 5.50
C ALA A 49 -5.36 4.17 5.78
N ALA A 50 -6.20 3.28 5.22
CA ALA A 50 -5.99 1.83 5.30
C ALA A 50 -4.67 1.41 4.63
N LEU A 51 -4.35 1.99 3.47
CA LEU A 51 -3.11 1.72 2.73
C LEU A 51 -1.88 2.14 3.55
N GLN A 52 -1.89 3.35 4.11
CA GLN A 52 -0.81 3.83 4.97
C GLN A 52 -0.63 2.94 6.20
N THR A 53 -1.73 2.53 6.83
CA THR A 53 -1.71 1.62 7.98
C THR A 53 -1.08 0.28 7.61
N ALA A 54 -1.52 -0.34 6.51
CA ALA A 54 -0.98 -1.61 6.03
C ALA A 54 0.51 -1.49 5.66
N PHE A 55 0.91 -0.42 4.98
CA PHE A 55 2.31 -0.20 4.61
C PHE A 55 3.21 -0.02 5.83
N LYS A 56 2.80 0.82 6.80
CA LYS A 56 3.51 0.97 8.08
C LYS A 56 3.59 -0.35 8.82
N ALA A 57 2.51 -1.11 8.88
CA ALA A 57 2.47 -2.42 9.52
C ALA A 57 3.40 -3.44 8.84
N ALA A 58 3.59 -3.36 7.51
CA ALA A 58 4.57 -4.19 6.81
C ALA A 58 6.00 -3.77 7.14
N MET A 59 6.26 -2.48 7.19
CA MET A 59 7.62 -1.95 7.31
C MET A 59 8.11 -1.93 8.77
N PHE A 60 7.26 -1.48 9.70
CA PHE A 60 7.63 -1.05 11.04
C PHE A 60 6.60 -1.57 12.08
N GLN A 61 7.00 -2.59 12.83
CA GLN A 61 6.26 -3.08 14.00
C GLN A 61 7.23 -3.57 15.07
N GLY A 62 6.76 -3.57 16.33
CA GLY A 62 7.52 -4.07 17.47
C GLY A 62 8.49 -3.02 18.00
N GLN A 63 9.80 -3.25 17.80
CA GLN A 63 10.88 -2.41 18.33
C GLN A 63 11.26 -1.24 17.39
N LEU A 64 10.68 -1.21 16.19
CA LEU A 64 10.85 -0.13 15.22
C LEU A 64 9.51 0.58 15.04
N THR A 65 9.54 1.92 15.12
CA THR A 65 8.38 2.79 14.96
C THR A 65 8.59 3.71 13.76
N SER A 66 7.50 4.22 13.19
CA SER A 66 7.59 5.24 12.14
C SER A 66 8.24 6.52 12.67
N ASP A 67 8.94 7.24 11.79
CA ASP A 67 9.37 8.61 12.05
C ASP A 67 8.19 9.58 12.16
N SER A 68 8.48 10.83 12.54
CA SER A 68 7.47 11.88 12.72
C SER A 68 6.73 12.24 11.44
N ASP A 69 7.39 12.07 10.30
CA ASP A 69 6.86 12.40 8.98
C ASP A 69 6.15 11.20 8.34
N GLU A 70 6.16 10.05 9.02
CA GLU A 70 5.55 8.79 8.61
C GLU A 70 6.06 8.23 7.27
N THR A 71 7.21 8.73 6.81
CA THR A 71 7.87 8.37 5.56
C THR A 71 8.95 7.31 5.75
N GLY A 72 9.39 7.12 7.00
CA GLY A 72 10.48 6.26 7.36
C GLY A 72 10.33 5.75 8.78
N CYS A 73 11.46 5.42 9.39
CA CYS A 73 11.50 4.58 10.57
C CYS A 73 12.55 5.10 11.53
N THR A 74 12.16 5.31 12.78
CA THR A 74 13.08 5.78 13.81
C THR A 74 14.05 4.70 14.19
N ASP A 75 15.33 5.06 14.35
CA ASP A 75 16.29 4.19 14.99
C ASP A 75 15.85 3.83 16.42
N PRO A 76 16.20 2.64 16.92
CA PRO A 76 16.01 2.29 18.31
C PRO A 76 16.73 3.32 19.21
N THR A 77 15.98 3.97 20.11
CA THR A 77 16.51 5.00 21.02
C THR A 77 17.53 4.48 22.04
N LYS A 78 17.74 3.15 22.11
CA LYS A 78 18.64 2.49 23.06
C LYS A 78 19.37 1.32 22.41
N THR A 79 20.62 1.12 22.83
CA THR A 79 21.39 -0.10 22.56
C THR A 79 20.57 -1.31 23.00
N THR A 80 20.24 -2.18 22.05
CA THR A 80 19.36 -3.34 22.28
C THR A 80 20.10 -4.61 21.92
N ALA A 81 19.98 -5.65 22.75
CA ALA A 81 20.56 -6.95 22.42
C ALA A 81 19.97 -7.45 21.09
N LYS A 82 20.82 -7.97 20.19
CA LYS A 82 20.35 -8.55 18.93
C LYS A 82 19.31 -9.63 19.21
N ALA A 83 19.53 -10.45 20.23
CA ALA A 83 18.60 -11.51 20.62
C ALA A 83 17.19 -11.00 20.96
N THR A 84 17.04 -9.76 21.45
CA THR A 84 15.74 -9.16 21.77
C THR A 84 15.00 -8.71 20.51
N VAL A 85 15.68 -8.01 19.60
CA VAL A 85 15.09 -7.63 18.29
C VAL A 85 14.81 -8.88 17.46
N CYS A 86 15.73 -9.85 17.54
CA CYS A 86 15.67 -11.09 16.80
C CYS A 86 14.83 -12.18 17.47
N ASP A 87 14.16 -11.88 18.59
CA ASP A 87 13.31 -12.82 19.32
C ASP A 87 12.25 -13.43 18.40
N HIS A 88 11.85 -14.68 18.68
CA HIS A 88 10.89 -15.40 17.86
C HIS A 88 9.53 -14.71 17.77
N SER A 89 9.11 -13.96 18.79
CA SER A 89 7.86 -13.19 18.75
C SER A 89 7.91 -11.98 17.80
N ASN A 90 9.10 -11.63 17.30
CA ASN A 90 9.32 -10.51 16.36
C ASN A 90 9.67 -10.99 14.95
N VAL A 91 9.79 -12.30 14.71
CA VAL A 91 10.11 -12.85 13.38
C VAL A 91 8.89 -12.74 12.48
N GLY A 92 9.06 -12.13 11.30
CA GLY A 92 7.97 -12.02 10.32
C GLY A 92 6.90 -10.98 10.64
N LYS A 93 7.06 -10.18 11.71
CA LYS A 93 6.13 -9.09 12.06
C LYS A 93 6.24 -7.88 11.15
N SER A 94 7.46 -7.47 10.86
CA SER A 94 7.78 -6.33 10.00
C SER A 94 9.11 -6.56 9.27
N ILE A 95 9.29 -5.86 8.15
CA ILE A 95 10.50 -5.94 7.33
C ILE A 95 11.72 -5.43 8.11
N GLY A 96 11.60 -4.36 8.88
CA GLY A 96 12.75 -3.74 9.56
C GLY A 96 13.55 -4.68 10.47
N PRO A 97 12.93 -5.36 11.46
CA PRO A 97 13.62 -6.33 12.31
C PRO A 97 14.14 -7.54 11.55
N ASP A 98 13.45 -7.96 10.48
CA ASP A 98 13.90 -9.04 9.59
C ASP A 98 15.14 -8.64 8.77
N LEU A 99 15.23 -7.40 8.28
CA LEU A 99 16.44 -6.90 7.64
C LEU A 99 17.60 -6.78 8.63
N ILE A 100 17.37 -6.29 9.86
CA ILE A 100 18.41 -6.27 10.91
C ILE A 100 18.96 -7.69 11.16
N ARG A 101 18.11 -8.72 11.20
CA ARG A 101 18.52 -10.12 11.38
C ARG A 101 19.46 -10.60 10.27
N LEU A 102 19.22 -10.16 9.04
CA LEU A 102 19.99 -10.56 7.86
C LEU A 102 21.29 -9.78 7.74
N PHE A 103 21.29 -8.48 8.03
CA PHE A 103 22.42 -7.60 7.76
C PHE A 103 23.39 -7.46 8.94
N ALA A 104 22.87 -7.44 10.18
CA ALA A 104 23.69 -7.11 11.34
C ALA A 104 24.29 -8.37 11.95
N SER A 105 25.61 -8.52 11.95
CA SER A 105 26.30 -9.68 12.52
C SER A 105 27.66 -9.32 13.12
N THR A 106 28.38 -10.28 13.71
CA THR A 106 29.77 -10.07 14.15
C THR A 106 30.75 -9.74 13.01
N SER A 107 30.49 -10.16 11.78
CA SER A 107 31.27 -9.76 10.60
C SER A 107 30.66 -8.53 9.92
N GLY A 108 29.33 -8.46 9.81
CA GLY A 108 28.60 -7.33 9.25
C GLY A 108 28.80 -7.17 7.74
N ASP A 109 29.13 -8.27 7.06
CA ASP A 109 29.46 -8.34 5.64
C ASP A 109 28.52 -9.27 4.86
N GLU A 110 27.55 -9.91 5.51
CA GLU A 110 26.76 -10.99 4.91
C GLU A 110 25.81 -10.53 3.82
N CYS A 111 25.37 -9.27 3.86
CA CYS A 111 24.46 -8.73 2.85
C CYS A 111 25.16 -7.88 1.78
N THR A 112 26.34 -7.34 2.09
CA THR A 112 27.05 -6.35 1.27
C THR A 112 28.36 -6.89 0.69
N GLY A 113 28.84 -8.04 1.17
CA GLY A 113 30.14 -8.62 0.82
C GLY A 113 31.34 -7.92 1.46
N SER A 114 31.12 -6.89 2.28
CA SER A 114 32.18 -6.18 3.03
C SER A 114 31.64 -5.60 4.33
N ALA A 115 32.46 -5.55 5.37
CA ALA A 115 32.00 -5.12 6.70
C ALA A 115 31.56 -3.65 6.68
N GLY A 116 30.26 -3.39 6.86
CA GLY A 116 29.69 -2.05 6.89
C GLY A 116 29.74 -1.39 8.28
N PRO A 117 30.04 -0.09 8.38
CA PRO A 117 29.86 0.67 9.63
C PRO A 117 28.41 0.56 10.14
N GLY A 118 28.23 0.16 11.40
CA GLY A 118 26.88 0.00 11.99
C GLY A 118 26.24 -1.38 11.80
N LEU A 119 26.71 -2.17 10.83
CA LEU A 119 26.27 -3.56 10.61
C LEU A 119 27.09 -4.57 11.43
N ARG A 120 28.36 -4.25 11.69
CA ARG A 120 29.24 -5.08 12.51
C ARG A 120 28.95 -4.94 14.01
N LEU A 121 28.64 -6.05 14.64
CA LEU A 121 28.33 -6.17 16.07
C LEU A 121 29.58 -6.54 16.85
N GLY A 122 30.23 -5.53 17.46
CA GLY A 122 31.40 -5.74 18.32
C GLY A 122 31.05 -6.40 19.67
N SER A 123 29.86 -6.13 20.17
CA SER A 123 29.18 -6.84 21.27
C SER A 123 27.85 -7.36 20.72
N ALA A 124 27.20 -8.34 21.36
CA ALA A 124 25.93 -8.92 20.89
C ALA A 124 24.70 -7.96 20.90
N THR A 125 24.95 -6.67 20.77
CA THR A 125 24.05 -5.54 20.87
C THR A 125 24.07 -4.74 19.58
N LEU A 126 22.89 -4.40 19.09
CA LEU A 126 22.66 -3.43 18.04
C LEU A 126 22.94 -2.03 18.60
N ASN A 127 23.66 -1.21 17.86
CA ASN A 127 23.85 0.19 18.22
C ASN A 127 22.69 1.02 17.67
N SER A 128 22.60 2.28 18.09
CA SER A 128 21.53 3.19 17.66
C SER A 128 21.60 3.59 16.18
N VAL A 129 22.60 3.13 15.43
CA VAL A 129 22.74 3.41 13.99
C VAL A 129 22.61 2.16 13.12
N THR A 130 22.38 0.97 13.72
CA THR A 130 22.36 -0.28 12.97
C THR A 130 21.23 -0.30 11.95
N PHE A 131 20.05 0.21 12.29
CA PHE A 131 18.94 0.22 11.34
C PHE A 131 19.16 1.23 10.21
N ALA A 132 19.58 2.45 10.53
CA ALA A 132 20.02 3.41 9.51
C ALA A 132 21.10 2.84 8.58
N ALA A 133 22.08 2.10 9.11
CA ALA A 133 23.11 1.43 8.31
C ALA A 133 22.53 0.37 7.37
N VAL A 134 21.54 -0.42 7.82
CA VAL A 134 20.84 -1.38 6.95
C VAL A 134 20.16 -0.68 5.78
N ILE A 135 19.45 0.42 6.05
CA ILE A 135 18.73 1.16 5.01
C ILE A 135 19.69 1.84 4.03
N ALA A 136 20.84 2.32 4.51
CA ALA A 136 21.86 2.94 3.65
C ALA A 136 22.45 1.96 2.62
N GLU A 137 22.43 0.66 2.90
CA GLU A 137 22.88 -0.39 1.98
C GLU A 137 21.79 -0.83 1.00
N CYS A 138 20.54 -0.40 1.18
CA CYS A 138 19.49 -0.68 0.20
C CYS A 138 19.82 0.06 -1.11
N PRO A 139 19.78 -0.61 -2.27
CA PRO A 139 20.02 0.04 -3.55
C PRO A 139 18.99 1.15 -3.78
N VAL A 140 19.43 2.23 -4.44
CA VAL A 140 18.54 3.33 -4.83
C VAL A 140 17.41 2.76 -5.70
N GLU A 141 16.20 3.28 -5.48
CA GLU A 141 14.91 2.86 -6.04
C GLU A 141 15.03 2.25 -7.45
N GLN A 142 14.70 0.96 -7.57
CA GLN A 142 14.56 0.33 -8.89
C GLN A 142 13.27 0.85 -9.53
N ALA A 143 13.34 1.20 -10.82
CA ALA A 143 12.17 1.64 -11.55
C ALA A 143 11.17 0.47 -11.75
N PHE A 144 10.18 0.37 -10.86
CA PHE A 144 9.03 -0.48 -11.08
C PHE A 144 7.96 0.27 -11.86
N ALA A 145 7.24 -0.45 -12.74
CA ALA A 145 6.17 0.14 -13.54
C ALA A 145 5.03 0.72 -12.66
N THR A 146 4.74 0.09 -11.53
CA THR A 146 3.80 0.58 -10.51
C THR A 146 4.14 0.03 -9.12
N ALA A 147 3.71 0.71 -8.04
CA ALA A 147 3.84 0.23 -6.67
C ALA A 147 3.11 -1.11 -6.41
N VAL A 148 2.04 -1.42 -7.17
CA VAL A 148 1.36 -2.73 -7.08
C VAL A 148 2.27 -3.83 -7.61
N HIS A 149 2.89 -3.59 -8.77
CA HIS A 149 3.82 -4.54 -9.39
C HIS A 149 5.07 -4.76 -8.53
N GLU A 150 5.57 -3.70 -7.89
CA GLU A 150 6.67 -3.78 -6.92
C GLU A 150 6.34 -4.67 -5.72
N GLY A 151 5.17 -4.47 -5.10
CA GLY A 151 4.72 -5.30 -3.98
C GLY A 151 4.58 -6.78 -4.34
N GLU A 152 3.93 -7.10 -5.46
CA GLU A 152 3.75 -8.47 -5.94
C GLU A 152 5.07 -9.15 -6.30
N THR A 153 5.96 -8.42 -6.97
CA THR A 153 7.31 -8.90 -7.33
C THR A 153 8.13 -9.17 -6.08
N THR A 154 8.08 -8.27 -5.09
CA THR A 154 8.78 -8.43 -3.80
C THR A 154 8.30 -9.67 -3.06
N ILE A 155 6.97 -9.86 -2.94
CA ILE A 155 6.39 -11.06 -2.30
C ILE A 155 6.87 -12.33 -3.01
N THR A 156 6.90 -12.32 -4.33
CA THR A 156 7.32 -13.47 -5.15
C THR A 156 8.82 -13.76 -5.00
N ALA A 157 9.65 -12.72 -5.05
CA ALA A 157 11.10 -12.83 -4.87
C ALA A 157 11.43 -13.40 -3.49
N VAL A 158 10.82 -12.87 -2.43
CA VAL A 158 11.04 -13.37 -1.06
C VAL A 158 10.64 -14.83 -0.94
N ARG A 159 9.49 -15.24 -1.51
CA ARG A 159 9.09 -16.66 -1.56
C ARG A 159 10.15 -17.54 -2.21
N SER A 160 10.73 -17.09 -3.31
CA SER A 160 11.76 -17.87 -4.03
C SER A 160 13.08 -17.99 -3.26
N MET A 161 13.36 -17.06 -2.35
CA MET A 161 14.57 -17.06 -1.51
C MET A 161 14.41 -17.87 -0.22
N LEU A 162 13.20 -18.32 0.13
CA LEU A 162 12.98 -19.11 1.33
C LEU A 162 13.56 -20.52 1.16
N GLU A 163 14.43 -20.90 2.10
CA GLU A 163 14.94 -22.25 2.20
C GLU A 163 14.04 -23.08 3.13
N ILE A 164 13.53 -24.21 2.63
CA ILE A 164 12.70 -25.13 3.41
C ILE A 164 13.53 -26.38 3.73
N LYS A 165 13.76 -26.63 5.02
CA LYS A 165 14.49 -27.79 5.51
C LYS A 165 13.57 -28.69 6.33
N GLN A 166 13.46 -29.96 5.94
CA GLN A 166 12.85 -30.97 6.80
C GLN A 166 13.83 -31.36 7.90
N VAL A 167 13.43 -31.21 9.16
CA VAL A 167 14.26 -31.55 10.33
C VAL A 167 13.70 -32.68 11.16
N ALA A 168 12.43 -33.04 10.96
CA ALA A 168 11.82 -34.27 11.43
C ALA A 168 10.65 -34.65 10.52
N ALA A 169 10.10 -35.85 10.69
CA ALA A 169 8.98 -36.36 9.90
C ALA A 169 7.80 -35.37 9.80
N THR A 170 7.54 -34.61 10.85
CA THR A 170 6.43 -33.64 10.94
C THR A 170 6.89 -32.18 11.09
N LYS A 171 8.20 -31.91 10.98
CA LYS A 171 8.76 -30.58 11.26
C LYS A 171 9.57 -30.07 10.08
N LEU A 172 9.05 -29.00 9.48
CA LEU A 172 9.74 -28.17 8.50
C LEU A 172 10.24 -26.91 9.19
N GLN A 173 11.48 -26.54 8.93
CA GLN A 173 12.01 -25.22 9.24
C GLN A 173 12.12 -24.42 7.95
N VAL A 174 11.75 -23.14 8.03
CA VAL A 174 11.80 -22.22 6.88
C VAL A 174 12.73 -21.08 7.24
N PHE A 175 13.73 -20.85 6.40
CA PHE A 175 14.79 -19.89 6.64
C PHE A 175 14.90 -18.87 5.51
N LEU A 176 15.42 -17.70 5.85
CA LEU A 176 15.96 -16.73 4.91
C LEU A 176 17.36 -16.35 5.39
N GLY A 177 18.32 -16.20 4.47
CA GLY A 177 19.72 -15.93 4.80
C GLY A 177 20.55 -17.20 5.07
N LYS A 178 21.88 -17.05 5.08
CA LYS A 178 22.81 -18.19 5.00
C LYS A 178 23.62 -18.45 6.26
N THR A 179 23.93 -17.42 7.05
CA THR A 179 24.85 -17.57 8.19
C THR A 179 24.08 -17.89 9.46
N LYS A 180 24.36 -19.05 10.05
CA LYS A 180 23.76 -19.47 11.33
C LYS A 180 24.84 -19.96 12.27
N ALA A 181 25.01 -19.28 13.39
CA ALA A 181 25.74 -19.78 14.55
C ALA A 181 24.87 -20.77 15.34
N THR A 182 24.63 -20.55 16.64
CA THR A 182 23.73 -21.41 17.43
C THR A 182 22.26 -21.24 17.02
N SER A 183 21.84 -20.00 16.73
CA SER A 183 20.46 -19.66 16.30
C SER A 183 20.47 -18.40 15.44
N CYS A 184 19.39 -18.14 14.69
CA CYS A 184 19.26 -16.90 13.92
C CYS A 184 19.19 -15.62 14.80
N ALA A 185 18.98 -15.76 16.11
CA ALA A 185 19.03 -14.65 17.06
C ALA A 185 20.46 -14.35 17.58
N SER A 186 21.43 -15.20 17.25
CA SER A 186 22.82 -15.05 17.72
C SER A 186 23.52 -13.88 17.01
N SER A 187 24.48 -13.26 17.69
CA SER A 187 25.27 -12.14 17.15
C SER A 187 26.03 -12.51 15.87
N GLY A 188 26.55 -13.74 15.78
CA GLY A 188 27.27 -14.23 14.59
C GLY A 188 26.38 -14.87 13.52
N SER A 189 25.07 -14.63 13.53
CA SER A 189 24.14 -15.14 12.51
C SER A 189 23.68 -14.02 11.57
N ALA A 190 23.36 -14.37 10.34
CA ALA A 190 22.72 -13.53 9.33
C ALA A 190 21.61 -14.36 8.68
N CYS A 191 20.56 -14.64 9.46
CA CYS A 191 19.44 -15.46 9.02
C CYS A 191 18.16 -15.15 9.80
N ILE A 192 17.04 -15.63 9.26
CA ILE A 192 15.71 -15.59 9.88
C ILE A 192 15.18 -17.02 9.91
N GLU A 193 14.56 -17.45 11.02
CA GLU A 193 13.88 -18.74 11.12
C GLU A 193 12.38 -18.52 11.37
N TYR A 194 11.55 -18.71 10.34
CA TYR A 194 10.10 -18.56 10.41
C TYR A 194 9.45 -19.81 11.02
N LYS A 195 9.59 -19.99 12.34
CA LYS A 195 9.08 -21.18 13.05
C LYS A 195 7.58 -21.39 12.92
N THR A 196 6.80 -20.33 12.74
CA THR A 196 5.34 -20.37 12.62
C THR A 196 4.86 -20.72 11.21
N TYR A 197 5.75 -20.75 10.20
CA TYR A 197 5.40 -20.89 8.79
C TYR A 197 4.51 -22.11 8.48
N ASN A 198 4.71 -23.24 9.17
CA ASN A 198 3.99 -24.49 8.91
C ASN A 198 3.13 -24.96 10.10
N THR A 199 2.54 -24.04 10.88
CA THR A 199 1.66 -24.43 11.99
C THR A 199 0.31 -25.01 11.51
N ALA A 200 -0.42 -25.67 12.42
CA ALA A 200 -1.70 -26.30 12.09
C ALA A 200 -2.85 -25.30 11.81
N LYS A 201 -2.76 -24.07 12.32
CA LYS A 201 -3.83 -23.05 12.22
C LYS A 201 -3.79 -22.26 10.91
N GLN A 202 -2.60 -21.98 10.39
CA GLN A 202 -2.36 -21.34 9.10
C GLN A 202 -1.05 -21.88 8.53
N LYS A 203 -0.93 -21.98 7.21
CA LYS A 203 0.26 -22.54 6.53
C LYS A 203 0.84 -21.54 5.53
N GLY A 204 2.14 -21.62 5.34
CA GLY A 204 2.85 -20.84 4.33
C GLY A 204 3.06 -19.38 4.74
N MET A 205 3.14 -18.53 3.73
CA MET A 205 3.36 -17.09 3.86
C MET A 205 2.28 -16.35 4.65
N ALA A 206 1.11 -16.97 4.85
CA ALA A 206 0.08 -16.43 5.73
C ALA A 206 0.51 -16.34 7.21
N ASN A 207 1.65 -16.91 7.60
CA ASN A 207 2.21 -16.74 8.95
C ASN A 207 3.32 -15.69 9.03
N VAL A 208 3.64 -15.01 7.93
CA VAL A 208 4.57 -13.87 7.91
C VAL A 208 3.72 -12.62 7.79
N GLU A 209 3.47 -11.95 8.92
CA GLU A 209 2.55 -10.81 9.02
C GLU A 209 2.93 -9.67 8.08
N TRP A 210 4.21 -9.33 7.94
CA TRP A 210 4.61 -8.23 7.07
C TRP A 210 4.31 -8.48 5.60
N LEU A 211 4.34 -9.75 5.17
CA LEU A 211 3.94 -10.13 3.80
C LEU A 211 2.43 -10.03 3.60
N GLN A 212 1.64 -10.30 4.64
CA GLN A 212 0.19 -10.08 4.59
C GLN A 212 -0.12 -8.58 4.48
N ASN A 213 0.53 -7.77 5.30
CA ASN A 213 0.39 -6.32 5.27
C ASN A 213 0.82 -5.72 3.92
N LEU A 214 1.89 -6.24 3.31
CA LEU A 214 2.33 -5.82 1.98
C LEU A 214 1.34 -6.24 0.89
N ALA A 215 0.77 -7.44 0.97
CA ALA A 215 -0.26 -7.90 0.05
C ALA A 215 -1.55 -7.07 0.17
N GLU A 216 -1.94 -6.72 1.39
CA GLU A 216 -3.09 -5.84 1.64
C GLU A 216 -2.83 -4.43 1.09
N ALA A 217 -1.64 -3.87 1.31
CA ALA A 217 -1.24 -2.59 0.73
C ALA A 217 -1.32 -2.60 -0.81
N ALA A 218 -0.83 -3.66 -1.46
CA ALA A 218 -0.94 -3.81 -2.92
C ALA A 218 -2.42 -3.87 -3.38
N SER A 219 -3.26 -4.62 -2.68
CA SER A 219 -4.71 -4.70 -2.94
C SER A 219 -5.40 -3.34 -2.81
N LEU A 220 -5.14 -2.61 -1.72
CA LEU A 220 -5.70 -1.27 -1.48
C LEU A 220 -5.23 -0.26 -2.54
N ARG A 221 -3.96 -0.32 -2.94
CA ARG A 221 -3.46 0.52 -4.05
C ARG A 221 -4.12 0.19 -5.38
N GLN A 222 -4.38 -1.10 -5.65
CA GLN A 222 -5.13 -1.52 -6.83
C GLN A 222 -6.58 -1.00 -6.80
N GLN A 223 -7.22 -0.99 -5.61
CA GLN A 223 -8.55 -0.40 -5.42
C GLN A 223 -8.55 1.11 -5.70
N LEU A 224 -7.55 1.86 -5.21
CA LEU A 224 -7.40 3.29 -5.53
C LEU A 224 -7.26 3.52 -7.03
N ASN A 225 -6.42 2.73 -7.72
CA ASN A 225 -6.23 2.85 -9.16
C ASN A 225 -7.54 2.60 -9.92
N ARG A 226 -8.33 1.58 -9.54
CA ARG A 226 -9.66 1.33 -10.11
C ARG A 226 -10.63 2.48 -9.85
N GLY A 227 -10.63 3.02 -8.63
CA GLY A 227 -11.44 4.18 -8.24
C GLY A 227 -11.11 5.43 -9.05
N ALA A 228 -9.83 5.70 -9.31
CA ALA A 228 -9.38 6.81 -10.14
C ALA A 228 -9.89 6.68 -11.60
N THR A 229 -9.80 5.49 -12.19
CA THR A 229 -10.34 5.21 -13.53
C THR A 229 -11.86 5.37 -13.59
N ALA A 230 -12.57 4.87 -12.58
CA ALA A 230 -14.03 5.04 -12.47
C ALA A 230 -14.42 6.52 -12.33
N THR A 231 -13.67 7.28 -11.54
CA THR A 231 -13.85 8.74 -11.37
C THR A 231 -13.65 9.48 -12.68
N SER A 232 -12.57 9.18 -13.41
CA SER A 232 -12.31 9.75 -14.74
C SER A 232 -13.46 9.46 -15.72
N THR A 233 -13.95 8.22 -15.73
CA THR A 233 -15.11 7.81 -16.55
C THR A 233 -16.38 8.58 -16.19
N LYS A 234 -16.66 8.75 -14.88
CA LYS A 234 -17.80 9.53 -14.40
C LYS A 234 -17.68 11.00 -14.79
N MET A 235 -16.49 11.60 -14.67
CA MET A 235 -16.24 12.98 -15.10
C MET A 235 -16.42 13.16 -16.62
N GLU A 236 -16.05 12.17 -17.41
CA GLU A 236 -16.29 12.19 -18.86
C GLU A 236 -17.79 12.04 -19.19
N ASN A 237 -18.52 11.20 -18.45
CA ASN A 237 -19.98 11.10 -18.58
C ASN A 237 -20.69 12.40 -18.17
N LEU A 238 -20.20 13.08 -17.14
CA LEU A 238 -20.69 14.41 -16.75
C LEU A 238 -20.55 15.43 -17.88
N LYS A 239 -19.42 15.44 -18.60
CA LYS A 239 -19.25 16.28 -19.79
C LYS A 239 -20.24 15.91 -20.90
N LYS A 240 -20.51 14.62 -21.12
CA LYS A 240 -21.50 14.18 -22.11
C LYS A 240 -22.92 14.60 -21.75
N ILE A 241 -23.30 14.46 -20.47
CA ILE A 241 -24.58 14.96 -19.96
C ILE A 241 -24.67 16.47 -20.18
N LYS A 242 -23.59 17.19 -19.91
CA LYS A 242 -23.52 18.64 -20.14
C LYS A 242 -23.82 18.99 -21.60
N VAL A 243 -23.11 18.36 -22.54
CA VAL A 243 -23.29 18.58 -23.98
C VAL A 243 -24.69 18.20 -24.46
N SER A 244 -25.29 17.13 -23.92
CA SER A 244 -26.65 16.70 -24.27
C SER A 244 -27.70 17.74 -23.88
N ILE A 245 -27.56 18.31 -22.67
CA ILE A 245 -28.45 19.37 -22.20
C ILE A 245 -28.28 20.65 -23.01
N ASP A 246 -27.04 21.04 -23.34
CA ASP A 246 -26.78 22.23 -24.18
C ASP A 246 -27.39 22.09 -25.58
N LYS A 247 -27.30 20.90 -26.19
CA LYS A 247 -27.94 20.59 -27.48
C LYS A 247 -29.45 20.66 -27.40
N GLU A 248 -30.04 20.07 -26.37
CA GLU A 248 -31.50 20.05 -26.20
C GLU A 248 -32.05 21.46 -25.94
N LEU A 249 -31.33 22.27 -25.16
CA LEU A 249 -31.65 23.68 -24.96
C LEU A 249 -31.61 24.45 -26.28
N THR A 250 -30.59 24.23 -27.11
CA THR A 250 -30.45 24.85 -28.43
C THR A 250 -31.61 24.45 -29.37
N ARG A 251 -31.99 23.17 -29.39
CA ARG A 251 -33.14 22.66 -30.17
C ARG A 251 -34.44 23.35 -29.76
N ILE A 252 -34.70 23.44 -28.45
CA ILE A 252 -35.90 24.07 -27.91
C ILE A 252 -35.97 25.55 -28.32
N VAL A 253 -34.86 26.27 -28.27
CA VAL A 253 -34.78 27.69 -28.69
C VAL A 253 -35.01 27.85 -30.19
N ALA A 254 -34.43 26.98 -31.02
CA ALA A 254 -34.60 27.03 -32.48
C ALA A 254 -36.05 26.75 -32.91
N GLU A 255 -36.70 25.73 -32.36
CA GLU A 255 -38.10 25.37 -32.68
C GLU A 255 -39.12 26.45 -32.31
N VAL A 256 -38.76 27.37 -31.42
CA VAL A 256 -39.63 28.50 -31.04
C VAL A 256 -39.41 29.68 -31.98
N SER A 257 -38.21 29.81 -32.55
CA SER A 257 -37.86 30.87 -33.51
C SER A 257 -38.48 30.62 -34.89
N GLU A 258 -38.85 29.38 -35.21
CA GLU A 258 -39.40 28.96 -36.50
C GLU A 258 -40.94 28.94 -36.59
N LYS A 259 -41.69 29.39 -35.57
CA LYS A 259 -43.14 29.61 -35.70
C LYS A 259 -43.42 31.06 -36.11
N PRO A 260 -43.72 31.37 -37.39
CA PRO A 260 -44.33 32.64 -37.73
C PRO A 260 -45.78 32.63 -37.23
N GLY A 261 -46.21 33.75 -36.64
CA GLY A 261 -47.63 34.02 -36.37
C GLY A 261 -48.43 34.17 -37.64
#